data_AF-A0A161WQ42-F1
#
_entry.id   AF-A0A161WQ42-F1
#
_cell.length_a   1.000
_cell.length_b   1.000
_cell.length_c   1.000
_cell.angle_alpha   90.00
_cell.angle_beta   90.00
_cell.angle_gamma   90.00
#
_symmetry.space_group_name_H-M   'P 1'
#
loop_
_entity.id
_entity.type
_entity.pdbx_description
1 polymer ?
#
loop_
_entity_poly.entity_id
_entity_poly.type
_entity_poly.pdbx_seq_one_letter_code
_entity_poly.pdbx_strand_id
1 'polypeptide(L)'
;MILDGIDYGHNCAPDIGASGWIQEDDGTRNIGSLVVAGLDTTPGHQGACVTPLGETFSSVIGSLAKRCQIANSLGVNRYVSIHMNASNGQGHGVEIFANSDAAKQIAEPILSNLVALGFTNRGIKSENLYVLRNTVAPAILIEICFCDSEVDHAIYNEQNIATAIIRGLTGQNAVSIPIPTPITKQAFGTTWNKDYASLQHLLNVQGFRDRNNNLLAEDGFPGALTLSAASKCIVKHGGQGDITKWIQCKLGITADGIFGTQTLITVQDFQNSNGLQPDGIVGQNTWRKLLGL
;
A
#
# COMPACT_ATOMS: atom_id res chain seq x y z
N MET A 1 -8.86 -24.16 -6.51
CA MET A 1 -8.40 -22.90 -5.89
C MET A 1 -8.33 -21.87 -6.99
N ILE A 2 -8.96 -20.72 -6.81
CA ILE A 2 -8.90 -19.59 -7.75
C ILE A 2 -7.75 -18.69 -7.30
N LEU A 3 -6.77 -18.51 -8.17
CA LEU A 3 -5.65 -17.60 -7.96
C LEU A 3 -5.93 -16.25 -8.60
N ASP A 4 -5.98 -15.22 -7.77
CA ASP A 4 -6.25 -13.84 -8.15
C ASP A 4 -4.95 -13.03 -8.18
N GLY A 5 -4.52 -12.60 -9.36
CA GLY A 5 -3.39 -11.69 -9.52
C GLY A 5 -3.81 -10.26 -9.21
N ILE A 6 -3.37 -9.72 -8.08
CA ILE A 6 -3.69 -8.36 -7.63
C ILE A 6 -2.53 -7.43 -7.96
N ASP A 7 -2.79 -6.47 -8.82
CA ASP A 7 -1.84 -5.43 -9.23
C ASP A 7 -2.17 -4.11 -8.52
N TYR A 8 -1.24 -3.64 -7.71
CA TYR A 8 -1.28 -2.33 -7.07
C TYR A 8 -0.75 -1.34 -8.11
N GLY A 9 -1.67 -0.58 -8.73
CA GLY A 9 -1.33 0.42 -9.73
C GLY A 9 -0.19 1.31 -9.26
N HIS A 10 0.67 1.77 -10.17
CA HIS A 10 1.87 2.54 -9.82
C HIS A 10 2.80 1.73 -8.90
N ASN A 11 3.28 2.27 -7.77
CA ASN A 11 4.01 1.48 -6.76
C ASN A 11 5.39 0.94 -7.19
N CYS A 12 5.94 1.45 -8.29
CA CYS A 12 7.27 1.13 -8.79
C CYS A 12 7.98 2.45 -9.17
N ALA A 13 9.05 2.80 -8.46
CA ALA A 13 9.71 4.09 -8.63
C ALA A 13 10.15 4.33 -10.09
N PRO A 14 10.06 5.58 -10.59
CA PRO A 14 9.63 6.79 -9.88
C PRO A 14 8.11 7.05 -9.91
N ASP A 15 7.32 6.08 -10.39
CA ASP A 15 5.89 6.27 -10.62
C ASP A 15 5.06 6.11 -9.33
N ILE A 16 4.50 7.23 -8.87
CA ILE A 16 3.67 7.34 -7.67
C ILE A 16 2.18 7.55 -7.98
N GLY A 17 1.81 7.63 -9.26
CA GLY A 17 0.45 7.93 -9.70
C GLY A 17 -0.03 9.35 -9.39
N ALA A 18 -1.34 9.53 -9.43
CA ALA A 18 -2.01 10.79 -9.13
C ALA A 18 -1.95 11.13 -7.63
N SER A 19 -2.09 12.42 -7.32
CA SER A 19 -2.01 12.94 -5.95
C SER A 19 -3.12 13.95 -5.69
N GLY A 20 -3.76 13.82 -4.53
CA GLY A 20 -4.82 14.71 -4.07
C GLY A 20 -5.03 14.58 -2.56
N TRP A 21 -6.26 14.26 -2.14
CA TRP A 21 -6.54 13.87 -0.76
C TRP A 21 -5.85 12.55 -0.39
N ILE A 22 -5.65 11.69 -1.38
CA ILE A 22 -4.97 10.40 -1.29
C ILE A 22 -3.85 10.40 -2.33
N GLN A 23 -2.69 9.88 -1.96
CA GLN A 23 -1.65 9.54 -2.93
C GLN A 23 -2.01 8.17 -3.54
N GLU A 24 -2.08 8.08 -4.87
CA GLU A 24 -2.61 6.89 -5.55
C GLU A 24 -1.82 5.62 -5.23
N ASP A 25 -0.48 5.66 -5.27
CA ASP A 25 0.33 4.48 -4.99
C ASP A 25 0.16 3.96 -3.55
N ASP A 26 0.12 4.84 -2.55
CA ASP A 26 -0.23 4.52 -1.17
C ASP A 26 -1.60 3.84 -1.08
N GLY A 27 -2.62 4.43 -1.70
CA GLY A 27 -4.00 3.96 -1.60
C GLY A 27 -4.24 2.62 -2.30
N THR A 28 -3.72 2.48 -3.52
CA THR A 28 -3.82 1.24 -4.32
C THR A 28 -3.09 0.09 -3.66
N ARG A 29 -1.94 0.34 -3.05
CA ARG A 29 -1.19 -0.68 -2.31
C ARG A 29 -1.89 -1.07 -1.01
N ASN A 30 -2.32 -0.12 -0.18
CA ASN A 30 -2.97 -0.45 1.08
C ASN A 30 -4.19 -1.34 0.84
N ILE A 31 -5.02 -0.98 -0.14
CA ILE A 31 -6.20 -1.76 -0.51
C ILE A 31 -5.81 -3.09 -1.14
N GLY A 32 -4.85 -3.10 -2.07
CA GLY A 32 -4.40 -4.31 -2.71
C GLY A 32 -3.79 -5.34 -1.74
N SER A 33 -3.03 -4.89 -0.74
CA SER A 33 -2.50 -5.75 0.33
C SER A 33 -3.63 -6.38 1.15
N LEU A 34 -4.65 -5.60 1.50
CA LEU A 34 -5.83 -6.11 2.21
C LEU A 34 -6.63 -7.10 1.35
N VAL A 35 -6.73 -6.86 0.03
CA VAL A 35 -7.37 -7.79 -0.91
C VAL A 35 -6.61 -9.12 -0.97
N VAL A 36 -5.29 -9.09 -1.12
CA VAL A 36 -4.46 -10.32 -1.12
C VAL A 36 -4.64 -11.10 0.20
N ALA A 37 -4.48 -10.42 1.33
CA ALA A 37 -4.61 -11.05 2.64
C ALA A 37 -6.01 -11.65 2.89
N GLY A 38 -7.06 -10.96 2.46
CA GLY A 38 -8.43 -11.46 2.58
C GLY A 38 -8.77 -12.58 1.61
N LEU A 39 -8.12 -12.65 0.44
CA LEU A 39 -8.28 -13.78 -0.48
C LEU A 39 -7.60 -15.04 0.06
N ASP A 40 -6.42 -14.91 0.68
CA ASP A 40 -5.69 -16.03 1.28
C ASP A 40 -6.42 -16.68 2.47
N THR A 41 -7.29 -15.92 3.15
CA THR A 41 -8.17 -16.46 4.20
C THR A 41 -9.52 -16.94 3.68
N THR A 42 -9.86 -16.64 2.42
CA THR A 42 -11.17 -16.99 1.86
C THR A 42 -11.12 -18.41 1.27
N PRO A 43 -11.95 -19.36 1.76
CA PRO A 43 -11.94 -20.73 1.26
C PRO A 43 -12.11 -20.80 -0.26
N GLY A 44 -11.18 -21.50 -0.92
CA GLY A 44 -11.19 -21.69 -2.37
C GLY A 44 -10.48 -20.60 -3.17
N HIS A 45 -9.99 -19.54 -2.53
CA HIS A 45 -9.28 -18.42 -3.15
C HIS A 45 -7.85 -18.30 -2.64
N GLN A 46 -7.03 -17.60 -3.42
CA GLN A 46 -5.68 -17.19 -3.06
C GLN A 46 -5.35 -15.88 -3.77
N GLY A 47 -4.74 -14.94 -3.07
CA GLY A 47 -4.25 -13.69 -3.66
C GLY A 47 -2.77 -13.79 -4.01
N ALA A 48 -2.38 -13.24 -5.15
CA ALA A 48 -0.98 -13.04 -5.50
C ALA A 48 -0.73 -11.58 -5.87
N CYS A 49 0.16 -10.89 -5.15
CA CYS A 49 0.65 -9.59 -5.60
C CYS A 49 1.46 -9.78 -6.89
N VAL A 50 1.03 -9.11 -7.97
CA VAL A 50 1.72 -9.16 -9.27
C VAL A 50 2.41 -7.84 -9.61
N THR A 51 2.42 -6.88 -8.68
CA THR A 51 3.22 -5.67 -8.79
C THR A 51 4.68 -5.97 -8.43
N PRO A 52 5.66 -5.50 -9.21
CA PRO A 52 7.08 -5.65 -8.88
C PRO A 52 7.48 -4.66 -7.76
N LEU A 53 7.04 -4.93 -6.54
CA LEU A 53 7.27 -4.08 -5.38
C LEU A 53 8.77 -3.96 -5.06
N GLY A 54 9.21 -2.73 -4.82
CA GLY A 54 10.62 -2.43 -4.50
C GLY A 54 11.55 -2.34 -5.72
N GLU A 55 11.04 -2.61 -6.93
CA GLU A 55 11.78 -2.42 -8.17
C GLU A 55 11.63 -0.98 -8.70
N THR A 56 12.67 -0.47 -9.36
CA THR A 56 12.70 0.83 -10.04
C THR A 56 12.76 0.61 -11.55
N PHE A 57 11.98 1.37 -12.31
CA PHE A 57 11.94 1.25 -13.76
C PHE A 57 12.30 2.57 -14.44
N SER A 58 12.98 2.48 -15.58
CA SER A 58 13.29 3.64 -16.42
C SER A 58 12.11 4.07 -17.33
N SER A 59 11.01 3.31 -17.34
CA SER A 59 9.80 3.66 -18.08
C SER A 59 8.55 3.00 -17.49
N VAL A 60 7.40 3.65 -17.65
CA VAL A 60 6.09 3.11 -17.26
C VAL A 60 5.80 1.80 -18.01
N ILE A 61 6.11 1.72 -19.30
CA ILE A 61 5.91 0.48 -20.09
C ILE A 61 6.71 -0.68 -19.50
N GLY A 62 7.93 -0.44 -18.99
CA GLY A 62 8.73 -1.48 -18.35
C GLY A 62 8.05 -2.09 -17.12
N SER A 63 7.49 -1.26 -16.24
CA SER A 63 6.76 -1.75 -15.07
C SER A 63 5.46 -2.45 -15.46
N LEU A 64 4.71 -1.91 -16.43
CA LEU A 64 3.48 -2.53 -16.95
C LEU A 64 3.75 -3.91 -17.58
N ALA A 65 4.83 -4.05 -18.34
CA ALA A 65 5.26 -5.32 -18.92
C ALA A 65 5.60 -6.36 -17.84
N LYS A 66 6.32 -5.93 -16.79
CA LYS A 66 6.70 -6.82 -15.69
C LYS A 66 5.48 -7.33 -14.92
N ARG A 67 4.46 -6.50 -14.68
CA ARG A 67 3.19 -6.91 -14.04
C ARG A 67 2.50 -8.03 -14.82
N CYS A 68 2.32 -7.84 -16.13
CA CYS A 68 1.73 -8.85 -17.02
C CYS A 68 2.59 -10.12 -17.03
N GLN A 69 3.92 -9.99 -17.09
CA GLN A 69 4.83 -11.12 -17.07
C GLN A 69 4.66 -11.94 -15.79
N ILE A 70 4.62 -11.30 -14.61
CA ILE A 70 4.42 -11.99 -13.33
C ILE A 70 3.08 -12.73 -13.33
N ALA A 71 1.98 -12.04 -13.67
CA ALA A 71 0.64 -12.64 -13.70
C ALA A 71 0.53 -13.83 -14.67
N ASN A 72 1.06 -13.68 -15.89
CA ASN A 72 1.05 -14.73 -16.91
C ASN A 72 1.93 -15.92 -16.50
N SER A 73 3.07 -15.67 -15.86
CA SER A 73 3.97 -16.74 -15.40
C SER A 73 3.39 -17.53 -14.23
N LEU A 74 2.63 -16.87 -13.35
CA LEU A 74 1.90 -17.52 -12.27
C LEU A 74 0.66 -18.29 -12.76
N GLY A 75 0.18 -18.02 -13.98
CA GLY A 75 -1.03 -18.64 -14.52
C GLY A 75 -2.27 -18.27 -13.71
N VAL A 76 -2.38 -17.01 -13.27
CA VAL A 76 -3.53 -16.54 -12.47
C VAL A 76 -4.85 -16.79 -13.20
N ASN A 77 -5.91 -17.07 -12.44
CA ASN A 77 -7.25 -17.26 -13.00
C ASN A 77 -7.91 -15.94 -13.37
N ARG A 78 -7.57 -14.86 -12.66
CA ARG A 78 -8.08 -13.50 -12.88
C ARG A 78 -6.98 -12.49 -12.59
N TYR A 79 -6.99 -11.37 -13.31
CA TYR A 79 -6.09 -10.25 -13.07
C TYR A 79 -6.91 -9.02 -12.68
N VAL A 80 -6.56 -8.41 -11.54
CA VAL A 80 -7.25 -7.28 -10.94
C VAL A 80 -6.24 -6.19 -10.65
N SER A 81 -6.23 -5.14 -11.49
CA SER A 81 -5.44 -3.94 -11.23
C SER A 81 -6.27 -2.92 -10.47
N ILE A 82 -5.70 -2.32 -9.43
CA ILE A 82 -6.36 -1.35 -8.54
C ILE A 82 -5.68 -0.01 -8.75
N HIS A 83 -6.46 1.00 -9.12
CA HIS A 83 -6.04 2.36 -9.48
C HIS A 83 -6.97 3.40 -8.86
N MET A 84 -6.55 4.67 -8.87
CA MET A 84 -7.40 5.80 -8.51
C MET A 84 -7.39 6.84 -9.62
N ASN A 85 -8.57 7.37 -9.93
CA ASN A 85 -8.72 8.37 -10.97
C ASN A 85 -8.35 9.76 -10.44
N ALA A 86 -8.22 10.73 -11.33
CA ALA A 86 -8.03 12.14 -10.98
C ALA A 86 -8.62 13.05 -12.05
N SER A 87 -9.12 14.21 -11.66
CA SER A 87 -9.78 15.14 -12.60
C SER A 87 -9.79 16.59 -12.15
N ASN A 88 -8.77 16.99 -11.39
CA ASN A 88 -8.68 18.30 -10.73
C ASN A 88 -9.91 18.57 -9.83
N GLY A 89 -10.32 17.54 -9.08
CA GLY A 89 -11.39 17.58 -8.09
C GLY A 89 -12.83 17.62 -8.63
N GLN A 90 -13.05 17.48 -9.94
CA GLN A 90 -14.40 17.54 -10.53
C GLN A 90 -15.13 16.19 -10.54
N GLY A 91 -14.38 15.12 -10.80
CA GLY A 91 -14.85 13.75 -10.87
C GLY A 91 -15.01 13.12 -9.49
N HIS A 92 -15.86 12.10 -9.43
CA HIS A 92 -16.09 11.24 -8.27
C HIS A 92 -16.75 9.94 -8.73
N GLY A 93 -16.60 8.91 -7.91
CA GLY A 93 -17.18 7.60 -8.13
C GLY A 93 -16.20 6.55 -8.66
N VAL A 94 -16.75 5.37 -8.88
CA VAL A 94 -16.02 4.15 -9.26
C VAL A 94 -16.32 3.76 -10.71
N GLU A 95 -15.28 3.40 -11.47
CA GLU A 95 -15.38 2.76 -12.79
C GLU A 95 -14.46 1.54 -12.90
N ILE A 96 -14.83 0.57 -13.72
CA ILE A 96 -14.01 -0.63 -13.95
C ILE A 96 -13.82 -0.84 -15.45
N PHE A 97 -12.59 -0.95 -15.90
CA PHE A 97 -12.27 -1.33 -17.27
C PHE A 97 -12.09 -2.84 -17.37
N ALA A 98 -12.73 -3.47 -18.36
CA ALA A 98 -12.68 -4.92 -18.57
C ALA A 98 -12.28 -5.26 -20.01
N ASN A 99 -11.41 -6.26 -20.17
CA ASN A 99 -10.84 -6.64 -21.47
C ASN A 99 -11.68 -7.65 -22.28
N SER A 100 -12.71 -8.23 -21.68
CA SER A 100 -13.51 -9.33 -22.26
C SER A 100 -14.86 -9.44 -21.55
N ASP A 101 -15.80 -10.20 -22.10
CA ASP A 101 -17.09 -10.45 -21.43
C ASP A 101 -16.92 -11.27 -20.14
N ALA A 102 -15.94 -12.19 -20.10
CA ALA A 102 -15.56 -12.87 -18.87
C ALA A 102 -15.05 -11.89 -17.80
N ALA A 103 -14.24 -10.89 -18.20
CA ALA A 103 -13.79 -9.84 -17.30
C ALA A 103 -14.94 -8.92 -16.84
N LYS A 104 -15.93 -8.63 -17.70
CA LYS A 104 -17.13 -7.88 -17.30
C LYS A 104 -17.93 -8.62 -16.22
N GLN A 105 -18.11 -9.94 -16.35
CA GLN A 105 -18.78 -10.77 -15.34
C GLN A 105 -18.04 -10.76 -13.99
N ILE A 106 -16.71 -10.60 -14.00
CA ILE A 106 -15.93 -10.41 -12.77
C ILE A 106 -16.12 -9.00 -12.20
N ALA A 107 -16.18 -7.98 -13.06
CA ALA A 107 -16.30 -6.58 -12.67
C ALA A 107 -17.68 -6.22 -12.07
N GLU A 108 -18.77 -6.79 -12.57
CA GLU A 108 -20.15 -6.50 -12.14
C GLU A 108 -20.39 -6.60 -10.62
N PRO A 109 -20.06 -7.72 -9.96
CA PRO A 109 -20.26 -7.83 -8.52
C PRO A 109 -19.32 -6.92 -7.73
N ILE A 110 -18.10 -6.65 -8.21
CA ILE A 110 -17.16 -5.71 -7.57
C ILE A 110 -17.70 -4.29 -7.61
N LEU A 111 -18.12 -3.82 -8.79
CA LEU A 111 -18.71 -2.50 -8.98
C LEU A 111 -19.94 -2.32 -8.08
N SER A 112 -20.82 -3.32 -8.04
CA SER A 112 -22.02 -3.29 -7.21
C SER A 112 -21.71 -3.16 -5.72
N ASN A 113 -20.70 -3.88 -5.23
CA ASN A 113 -20.27 -3.79 -3.83
C ASN A 113 -19.62 -2.44 -3.50
N LEU A 114 -18.82 -1.86 -4.42
CA LEU A 114 -18.22 -0.54 -4.22
C LEU A 114 -19.28 0.56 -4.22
N VAL A 115 -20.25 0.51 -5.14
CA VAL A 115 -21.38 1.45 -5.16
C VAL A 115 -22.20 1.37 -3.88
N ALA A 116 -22.36 0.16 -3.29
CA ALA A 116 -23.06 -0.02 -2.02
C ALA A 116 -22.35 0.65 -0.82
N LEU A 117 -21.07 1.02 -0.93
CA LEU A 117 -20.37 1.83 0.07
C LEU A 117 -20.73 3.33 -0.01
N GLY A 118 -21.35 3.77 -1.12
CA GLY A 118 -21.74 5.16 -1.36
C GLY A 118 -21.08 5.81 -2.58
N PHE A 119 -20.12 5.14 -3.24
CA PHE A 119 -19.47 5.69 -4.43
C PHE A 119 -20.45 5.83 -5.61
N THR A 120 -20.31 6.91 -6.36
CA THR A 120 -21.09 7.11 -7.59
C THR A 120 -20.75 6.03 -8.62
N ASN A 121 -21.77 5.38 -9.18
CA ASN A 121 -21.59 4.36 -10.21
C ASN A 121 -21.27 5.01 -11.57
N ARG A 122 -20.06 4.79 -12.09
CA ARG A 122 -19.64 5.26 -13.43
C ARG A 122 -19.55 4.14 -14.47
N GLY A 123 -19.94 2.92 -14.08
CA GLY A 123 -20.11 1.78 -14.96
C GLY A 123 -18.84 0.98 -15.25
N ILE A 124 -19.05 -0.10 -16.00
CA ILE A 124 -17.99 -0.94 -16.56
C ILE A 124 -17.73 -0.47 -17.99
N LYS A 125 -16.45 -0.29 -18.33
CA LYS A 125 -15.98 0.28 -19.58
C LYS A 125 -15.01 -0.67 -20.28
N SER A 126 -14.69 -0.36 -21.53
CA SER A 126 -13.64 -1.03 -22.28
C SER A 126 -12.65 0.01 -22.78
N GLU A 127 -11.36 -0.26 -22.61
CA GLU A 127 -10.26 0.60 -23.04
C GLU A 127 -9.04 -0.28 -23.37
N ASN A 128 -8.15 0.22 -24.22
CA ASN A 128 -6.97 -0.49 -24.70
C ASN A 128 -5.75 -0.31 -23.77
N LEU A 129 -5.95 -0.45 -22.45
CA LEU A 129 -4.91 -0.30 -21.44
C LEU A 129 -3.89 -1.45 -21.52
N TYR A 130 -2.62 -1.13 -21.27
CA TYR A 130 -1.52 -2.09 -21.47
C TYR A 130 -1.73 -3.39 -20.68
N VAL A 131 -2.03 -3.29 -19.38
CA VAL A 131 -2.17 -4.48 -18.52
C VAL A 131 -3.39 -5.32 -18.87
N LEU A 132 -4.44 -4.68 -19.38
CA LEU A 132 -5.64 -5.36 -19.86
C LEU A 132 -5.39 -6.11 -21.17
N ARG A 133 -4.58 -5.51 -22.06
CA ARG A 133 -4.24 -6.09 -23.37
C ARG A 133 -3.22 -7.22 -23.28
N ASN A 134 -2.24 -7.12 -22.38
CA ASN A 134 -1.08 -8.03 -22.35
C ASN A 134 -1.17 -9.13 -21.27
N THR A 135 -2.28 -9.21 -20.54
CA THR A 135 -2.54 -10.29 -19.58
C THR A 135 -3.40 -11.38 -20.22
N VAL A 136 -3.01 -12.64 -20.03
CA VAL A 136 -3.68 -13.82 -20.62
C VAL A 136 -5.00 -14.12 -19.92
N ALA A 137 -5.05 -13.98 -18.60
CA ALA A 137 -6.26 -14.16 -17.81
C ALA A 137 -7.31 -13.06 -18.10
N PRO A 138 -8.60 -13.29 -17.83
CA PRO A 138 -9.59 -12.21 -17.76
C PRO A 138 -9.09 -11.10 -16.84
N ALA A 139 -8.99 -9.88 -17.39
CA ALA A 139 -8.32 -8.77 -16.73
C ALA A 139 -9.27 -7.59 -16.54
N ILE A 140 -9.27 -7.04 -15.33
CA ILE A 140 -9.96 -5.80 -14.97
C ILE A 140 -8.99 -4.78 -14.39
N LEU A 141 -9.31 -3.50 -14.58
CA LEU A 141 -8.66 -2.38 -13.90
C LEU A 141 -9.74 -1.55 -13.22
N ILE A 142 -9.64 -1.41 -11.91
CA ILE A 142 -10.63 -0.74 -11.05
C ILE A 142 -10.09 0.65 -10.73
N GLU A 143 -10.78 1.69 -11.18
CA GLU A 143 -10.62 3.03 -10.64
C GLU A 143 -11.54 3.13 -9.41
N ILE A 144 -11.00 2.83 -8.23
CA ILE A 144 -11.83 2.64 -7.02
C ILE A 144 -12.50 3.93 -6.54
N CYS A 145 -11.90 5.07 -6.84
CA CYS A 145 -12.39 6.42 -6.60
C CYS A 145 -11.51 7.44 -7.32
N PHE A 146 -11.85 8.72 -7.23
CA PHE A 146 -10.99 9.85 -7.61
C PHE A 146 -10.13 10.29 -6.40
N CYS A 147 -8.81 10.21 -6.49
CA CYS A 147 -7.89 10.52 -5.38
C CYS A 147 -7.91 12.00 -4.98
N ASP A 148 -8.37 12.87 -5.88
CA ASP A 148 -8.45 14.33 -5.75
C ASP A 148 -9.87 14.84 -5.47
N SER A 149 -10.81 13.94 -5.20
CA SER A 149 -12.21 14.27 -4.93
C SER A 149 -12.53 14.28 -3.45
N GLU A 150 -13.06 15.40 -2.95
CA GLU A 150 -13.53 15.51 -1.56
C GLU A 150 -14.71 14.56 -1.27
N VAL A 151 -15.61 14.39 -2.25
CA VAL A 151 -16.78 13.51 -2.13
C VAL A 151 -16.36 12.06 -1.95
N ASP A 152 -15.42 11.59 -2.77
CA ASP A 152 -14.93 10.21 -2.64
C ASP A 152 -14.06 10.02 -1.40
N HIS A 153 -13.25 11.02 -1.03
CA HIS A 153 -12.45 10.97 0.19
C HIS A 153 -13.33 10.81 1.45
N ALA A 154 -14.52 11.40 1.48
CA ALA A 154 -15.47 11.24 2.59
C ALA A 154 -16.01 9.80 2.74
N ILE A 155 -16.02 9.01 1.67
CA ILE A 155 -16.46 7.60 1.65
C ILE A 155 -15.25 6.66 1.85
N TYR A 156 -14.06 7.11 1.45
CA TYR A 156 -12.86 6.31 1.37
C TYR A 156 -12.51 5.63 2.71
N ASN A 157 -12.50 4.30 2.68
CA ASN A 157 -12.02 3.47 3.76
C ASN A 157 -11.41 2.20 3.17
N GLU A 158 -10.10 2.05 3.34
CA GLU A 158 -9.31 0.98 2.71
C GLU A 158 -9.88 -0.42 3.03
N GLN A 159 -10.30 -0.63 4.29
CA GLN A 159 -10.84 -1.90 4.76
C GLN A 159 -12.19 -2.24 4.10
N ASN A 160 -13.08 -1.26 4.04
CA ASN A 160 -14.41 -1.43 3.43
C ASN A 160 -14.29 -1.65 1.92
N ILE A 161 -13.40 -0.90 1.26
CA ILE A 161 -13.13 -1.04 -0.18
C ILE A 161 -12.53 -2.42 -0.47
N ALA A 162 -11.50 -2.84 0.26
CA ALA A 162 -10.93 -4.18 0.11
C ALA A 162 -11.98 -5.27 0.35
N THR A 163 -12.82 -5.13 1.38
CA THR A 163 -13.92 -6.06 1.67
C THR A 163 -14.92 -6.12 0.51
N ALA A 164 -15.28 -4.97 -0.09
CA ALA A 164 -16.17 -4.90 -1.25
C ALA A 164 -15.59 -5.60 -2.48
N ILE A 165 -14.29 -5.41 -2.75
CA ILE A 165 -13.57 -6.11 -3.82
C ILE A 165 -13.56 -7.61 -3.58
N ILE A 166 -13.21 -8.08 -2.38
CA ILE A 166 -13.17 -9.51 -2.05
C ILE A 166 -14.56 -10.14 -2.15
N ARG A 167 -15.61 -9.47 -1.65
CA ARG A 167 -17.00 -9.91 -1.82
C ARG A 167 -17.37 -10.06 -3.29
N GLY A 168 -16.99 -9.08 -4.12
CA GLY A 168 -17.21 -9.12 -5.55
C GLY A 168 -16.49 -10.28 -6.23
N LEU A 169 -15.24 -10.54 -5.85
CA LEU A 169 -14.42 -11.62 -6.40
C LEU A 169 -14.86 -13.02 -5.94
N THR A 170 -15.40 -13.17 -4.74
CA THR A 170 -15.60 -14.49 -4.11
C THR A 170 -17.06 -14.88 -3.99
N GLY A 171 -17.98 -13.90 -4.02
CA GLY A 171 -19.39 -14.08 -3.68
C GLY A 171 -19.62 -14.34 -2.19
N GLN A 172 -18.58 -14.31 -1.33
CA GLN A 172 -18.69 -14.63 0.08
C GLN A 172 -18.94 -13.37 0.91
N ASN A 173 -20.04 -13.36 1.68
CA ASN A 173 -20.41 -12.20 2.50
C ASN A 173 -19.54 -12.02 3.75
N ALA A 174 -19.04 -13.13 4.31
CA ALA A 174 -18.13 -13.14 5.45
C ALA A 174 -16.69 -13.15 4.93
N VAL A 175 -16.03 -12.00 4.98
CA VAL A 175 -14.62 -11.85 4.63
C VAL A 175 -13.86 -11.49 5.90
N SER A 176 -12.91 -12.34 6.29
CA SER A 176 -11.97 -12.01 7.36
C SER A 176 -10.68 -11.55 6.71
N ILE A 177 -10.50 -10.24 6.60
CA ILE A 177 -9.18 -9.70 6.26
C ILE A 177 -8.37 -9.76 7.56
N PRO A 178 -7.25 -10.51 7.62
CA PRO A 178 -6.41 -10.52 8.80
C PRO A 178 -6.05 -9.10 9.19
N ILE A 179 -6.32 -8.74 10.44
CA ILE A 179 -5.53 -7.67 11.05
C ILE A 179 -4.11 -8.25 11.10
N PRO A 180 -3.10 -7.54 10.57
CA PRO A 180 -1.74 -8.04 10.57
C PRO A 180 -1.36 -8.51 11.95
N THR A 181 -1.11 -9.81 12.04
CA THR A 181 -0.80 -10.44 13.32
C THR A 181 0.65 -10.12 13.64
N PRO A 182 0.98 -9.72 14.88
CA PRO A 182 2.36 -9.44 15.27
C PRO A 182 3.24 -10.64 14.90
N ILE A 183 4.35 -10.41 14.18
CA ILE A 183 5.35 -11.45 13.98
C ILE A 183 5.82 -11.83 15.38
N THR A 184 5.49 -13.04 15.80
CA THR A 184 5.94 -13.58 17.09
C THR A 184 7.45 -13.74 17.04
N LYS A 185 8.14 -12.76 17.63
CA LYS A 185 9.51 -12.86 18.14
C LYS A 185 10.41 -13.70 17.25
N GLN A 186 10.61 -13.30 15.99
CA GLN A 186 11.83 -13.73 15.32
C GLN A 186 12.97 -13.17 16.17
N ALA A 187 13.79 -14.08 16.72
CA ALA A 187 15.04 -13.71 17.34
C ALA A 187 15.87 -13.04 16.25
N PHE A 188 15.84 -11.71 16.21
CA PHE A 188 16.70 -10.92 15.35
C PHE A 188 18.13 -11.38 15.67
N GLY A 189 18.73 -12.09 14.71
CA GLY A 189 20.12 -12.51 14.80
C GLY A 189 21.02 -11.30 15.02
N THR A 190 22.28 -11.55 15.31
CA THR A 190 23.30 -10.56 15.72
C THR A 190 23.55 -9.39 14.77
N THR A 191 22.82 -9.28 13.65
CA THR A 191 22.67 -8.12 12.77
C THR A 191 21.29 -7.49 12.96
N TRP A 192 21.24 -6.30 13.58
CA TRP A 192 20.00 -5.55 13.75
C TRP A 192 19.42 -5.13 12.37
N ASN A 193 18.14 -5.43 12.14
CA ASN A 193 17.51 -5.34 10.82
C ASN A 193 16.79 -3.99 10.62
N LYS A 194 17.24 -3.19 9.64
CA LYS A 194 16.67 -1.88 9.26
C LYS A 194 15.54 -1.96 8.23
N ASP A 195 14.98 -3.15 8.01
CA ASP A 195 13.81 -3.29 7.15
C ASP A 195 12.58 -2.60 7.75
N TYR A 196 11.58 -2.34 6.92
CA TYR A 196 10.39 -1.63 7.38
C TYR A 196 9.45 -2.54 8.18
N ALA A 197 9.53 -3.87 8.02
CA ALA A 197 8.74 -4.84 8.77
C ALA A 197 9.10 -4.78 10.26
N SER A 198 10.39 -4.67 10.58
CA SER A 198 10.85 -4.48 11.95
C SER A 198 10.38 -3.14 12.53
N LEU A 199 10.38 -2.05 11.76
CA LEU A 199 9.84 -0.77 12.22
C LEU A 199 8.34 -0.86 12.50
N GLN A 200 7.57 -1.45 11.59
CA GLN A 200 6.13 -1.66 11.75
C GLN A 200 5.82 -2.47 13.01
N HIS A 201 6.59 -3.54 13.24
CA HIS A 201 6.53 -4.32 14.47
C HIS A 201 6.81 -3.46 15.71
N LEU A 202 7.92 -2.71 15.71
CA LEU A 202 8.31 -1.86 16.82
C LEU A 202 7.25 -0.78 17.15
N LEU A 203 6.62 -0.21 16.13
CA LEU A 203 5.51 0.72 16.28
C LEU A 203 4.29 0.03 16.91
N ASN A 204 3.91 -1.14 16.41
CA ASN A 204 2.80 -1.93 16.95
C ASN A 204 2.98 -2.27 18.43
N VAL A 205 4.15 -2.81 18.81
CA VAL A 205 4.42 -3.22 20.20
C VAL A 205 4.52 -2.04 21.17
N GLN A 206 4.90 -0.86 20.68
CA GLN A 206 4.92 0.38 21.48
C GLN A 206 3.57 1.10 21.53
N GLY A 207 2.52 0.51 20.95
CA GLY A 207 1.17 1.07 21.01
C GLY A 207 0.90 2.14 19.95
N PHE A 208 1.84 2.41 19.04
CA PHE A 208 1.56 3.26 17.89
C PHE A 208 0.63 2.51 16.93
N ARG A 209 -0.39 3.23 16.46
CA ARG A 209 -1.43 2.73 15.56
C ARG A 209 -1.50 3.62 14.34
N ASP A 210 -2.03 3.10 13.24
CA ASP A 210 -2.27 3.90 12.06
C ASP A 210 -3.32 5.01 12.29
N ARG A 211 -3.59 5.83 11.28
CA ARG A 211 -4.63 6.89 11.32
C ARG A 211 -6.04 6.37 11.64
N ASN A 212 -6.31 5.10 11.40
CA ASN A 212 -7.59 4.43 11.65
C ASN A 212 -7.64 3.72 13.01
N ASN A 213 -6.59 3.87 13.83
CA ASN A 213 -6.42 3.21 15.13
C ASN A 213 -6.23 1.68 15.04
N ASN A 214 -5.76 1.17 13.89
CA ASN A 214 -5.45 -0.24 13.69
C ASN A 214 -3.95 -0.53 13.89
N LEU A 215 -3.62 -1.80 14.09
CA LEU A 215 -2.23 -2.29 14.00
C LEU A 215 -1.74 -2.15 12.55
N LEU A 216 -0.46 -1.81 12.40
CA LEU A 216 0.21 -1.81 11.11
C LEU A 216 0.39 -3.23 10.58
N ALA A 217 0.36 -3.35 9.26
CA ALA A 217 0.92 -4.50 8.58
C ALA A 217 2.43 -4.56 8.82
N GLU A 218 2.93 -5.72 9.23
CA GLU A 218 4.37 -6.00 9.34
C GLU A 218 4.87 -6.58 8.01
N ASP A 219 4.53 -5.89 6.92
CA ASP A 219 4.69 -6.35 5.54
C ASP A 219 5.97 -5.84 4.87
N GLY A 220 6.76 -5.03 5.57
CA GLY A 220 7.98 -4.44 5.00
C GLY A 220 7.73 -3.25 4.10
N PHE A 221 6.49 -2.72 4.04
CA PHE A 221 6.16 -1.57 3.21
C PHE A 221 5.94 -0.25 3.98
N PRO A 222 6.75 0.78 3.72
CA PRO A 222 6.70 2.02 4.48
C PRO A 222 5.69 3.04 3.93
N GLY A 223 4.41 2.66 3.77
CA GLY A 223 3.37 3.51 3.16
C GLY A 223 2.70 4.53 4.08
N ALA A 224 1.63 5.17 3.60
CA ALA A 224 0.83 6.14 4.36
C ALA A 224 0.40 5.67 5.76
N LEU A 225 0.00 4.40 5.93
CA LEU A 225 -0.37 3.85 7.24
C LEU A 225 0.85 3.76 8.17
N THR A 226 1.97 3.21 7.68
CA THR A 226 3.25 3.16 8.41
C THR A 226 3.70 4.57 8.80
N LEU A 227 3.65 5.53 7.87
CA LEU A 227 3.96 6.94 8.13
C LEU A 227 3.03 7.53 9.18
N SER A 228 1.73 7.25 9.13
CA SER A 228 0.76 7.79 10.08
C SER A 228 0.99 7.30 11.52
N ALA A 229 1.43 6.06 11.68
CA ALA A 229 1.83 5.50 12.97
C ALA A 229 3.20 6.03 13.41
N ALA A 230 4.20 6.01 12.53
CA ALA A 230 5.55 6.49 12.80
C ALA A 230 5.55 7.97 13.21
N SER A 231 4.72 8.80 12.56
CA SER A 231 4.61 10.23 12.86
C SER A 231 4.10 10.53 14.28
N LYS A 232 3.42 9.59 14.93
CA LYS A 232 3.01 9.69 16.34
C LYS A 232 4.18 9.35 17.29
N CYS A 233 5.17 8.62 16.80
CA CYS A 233 6.41 8.30 17.52
C CYS A 233 7.42 9.43 17.35
N ILE A 234 7.39 10.42 18.24
CA ILE A 234 8.36 11.51 18.25
C ILE A 234 9.64 11.05 18.96
N VAL A 235 10.73 10.91 18.22
CA VAL A 235 12.04 10.55 18.76
C VAL A 235 12.99 11.75 18.70
N LYS A 236 13.66 12.06 19.81
CA LYS A 236 14.55 13.22 19.95
C LYS A 236 15.65 12.94 20.97
N HIS A 237 16.58 13.89 21.10
CA HIS A 237 17.69 13.80 22.07
C HIS A 237 17.23 13.38 23.47
N GLY A 238 17.93 12.39 24.03
CA GLY A 238 17.59 11.74 25.29
C GLY A 238 16.65 10.53 25.17
N GLY A 239 16.01 10.33 24.01
CA GLY A 239 15.17 9.16 23.73
C GLY A 239 15.99 7.86 23.63
N GLN A 240 15.39 6.73 24.00
CA GLN A 240 16.06 5.44 24.01
C GLN A 240 15.13 4.31 23.57
N GLY A 241 15.70 3.22 23.06
CA GLY A 241 15.00 1.97 22.75
C GLY A 241 15.16 1.52 21.31
N ASP A 242 14.39 0.50 20.97
CA ASP A 242 14.53 -0.22 19.70
C ASP A 242 14.16 0.64 18.47
N ILE A 243 13.22 1.58 18.59
CA ILE A 243 12.94 2.53 17.50
C ILE A 243 14.12 3.49 17.28
N THR A 244 14.77 3.97 18.35
CA THR A 244 16.01 4.75 18.23
C THR A 244 17.10 3.95 17.52
N LYS A 245 17.21 2.66 17.87
CA LYS A 245 18.16 1.74 17.24
C LYS A 245 17.88 1.54 15.75
N TRP A 246 16.60 1.43 15.38
CA TRP A 246 16.16 1.36 13.99
C TRP A 246 16.57 2.61 13.20
N ILE A 247 16.32 3.81 13.78
CA ILE A 247 16.72 5.09 13.18
C ILE A 247 18.23 5.15 12.97
N GLN A 248 19.02 4.78 13.98
CA GLN A 248 20.49 4.74 13.88
C GLN A 248 20.97 3.80 12.76
N CYS A 249 20.39 2.60 12.65
CA CYS A 249 20.69 1.68 11.55
C CYS A 249 20.32 2.26 10.18
N LYS A 250 19.18 2.95 10.09
CA LYS A 250 18.70 3.58 8.86
C LYS A 250 19.62 4.74 8.42
N LEU A 251 20.14 5.50 9.37
CA LEU A 251 21.09 6.59 9.16
C LEU A 251 22.54 6.13 8.96
N GLY A 252 22.84 4.84 9.16
CA GLY A 252 24.17 4.29 8.95
C GLY A 252 25.18 4.60 10.06
N ILE A 253 24.71 4.81 11.29
CA ILE A 253 25.55 5.02 12.48
C ILE A 253 25.45 3.84 13.45
N THR A 254 26.32 3.80 14.46
CA THR A 254 26.28 2.78 15.52
C THR A 254 24.93 2.80 16.22
N ALA A 255 24.25 1.65 16.20
CA ALA A 255 22.92 1.49 16.75
C ALA A 255 23.00 1.00 18.19
N ASP A 256 23.26 1.89 19.13
CA ASP A 256 23.28 1.62 20.58
C ASP A 256 21.90 1.77 21.25
N GLY A 257 20.90 2.26 20.49
CA GLY A 257 19.56 2.54 20.98
C GLY A 257 19.45 3.82 21.81
N ILE A 258 20.49 4.65 21.86
CA ILE A 258 20.53 5.90 22.64
C ILE A 258 20.57 7.10 21.69
N PHE A 259 19.60 7.98 21.82
CA PHE A 259 19.57 9.23 21.05
C PHE A 259 20.45 10.29 21.74
N GLY A 260 21.75 10.03 21.74
CA GLY A 260 22.77 10.94 22.26
C GLY A 260 23.24 11.96 21.23
N THR A 261 24.36 12.63 21.52
CA THR A 261 24.93 13.70 20.69
C THR A 261 25.21 13.26 19.26
N GLN A 262 25.76 12.05 19.05
CA GLN A 262 26.04 11.55 17.70
C GLN A 262 24.75 11.37 16.88
N THR A 263 23.71 10.78 17.47
CA THR A 263 22.41 10.59 16.82
C THR A 263 21.76 11.94 16.50
N LEU A 264 21.84 12.91 17.42
CA LEU A 264 21.34 14.27 17.21
C LEU A 264 21.97 14.93 15.99
N ILE A 265 23.31 14.98 15.93
CA ILE A 265 24.04 15.59 14.82
C ILE A 265 23.67 14.89 13.50
N THR A 266 23.62 13.56 13.50
CA THR A 266 23.32 12.78 12.29
C THR A 266 21.88 13.01 11.79
N VAL A 267 20.91 13.17 12.69
CA VAL A 267 19.53 13.52 12.31
C VAL A 267 19.46 14.92 11.74
N GLN A 268 20.17 15.89 12.31
CA GLN A 268 20.24 17.27 11.78
C GLN A 268 20.87 17.30 10.38
N ASP A 269 21.95 16.54 10.16
CA ASP A 269 22.60 16.42 8.86
C ASP A 269 21.65 15.79 7.82
N PHE A 270 20.96 14.70 8.21
CA PHE A 270 19.95 14.05 7.36
C PHE A 270 18.80 14.98 7.01
N GLN A 271 18.29 15.75 7.98
CA GLN A 271 17.25 16.74 7.75
C GLN A 271 17.72 17.81 6.75
N ASN A 272 18.91 18.38 6.97
CA ASN A 272 19.49 19.38 6.10
C ASN A 272 19.70 18.86 4.68
N SER A 273 20.24 17.64 4.51
CA SER A 273 20.45 17.02 3.19
C SER A 273 19.15 16.72 2.44
N ASN A 274 18.03 16.62 3.16
CA ASN A 274 16.70 16.37 2.61
C ASN A 274 15.83 17.64 2.54
N GLY A 275 16.41 18.83 2.73
CA GLY A 275 15.70 20.11 2.64
C GLY A 275 14.69 20.36 3.79
N LEU A 276 14.90 19.71 4.94
CA LEU A 276 14.10 19.91 6.16
C LEU A 276 14.80 20.87 7.12
N GLN A 277 14.03 21.46 8.04
CA GLN A 277 14.61 22.19 9.17
C GLN A 277 15.43 21.21 10.05
N PRO A 278 16.71 21.49 10.32
CA PRO A 278 17.60 20.60 11.09
C PRO A 278 17.40 20.76 12.61
N ASP A 279 16.18 20.49 13.08
CA ASP A 279 15.80 20.60 14.50
C ASP A 279 16.26 19.42 15.36
N GLY A 280 16.76 18.34 14.74
CA GLY A 280 17.22 17.14 15.45
C GLY A 280 16.09 16.27 16.00
N ILE A 281 14.85 16.51 15.57
CA ILE A 281 13.65 15.78 15.98
C ILE A 281 13.19 14.88 14.83
N VAL A 282 13.04 13.59 15.13
CA VAL A 282 12.41 12.64 14.22
C VAL A 282 10.89 12.74 14.39
N GLY A 283 10.32 13.77 13.76
CA GLY A 283 8.87 13.98 13.61
C GLY A 283 8.38 13.56 12.23
N GLN A 284 7.12 13.89 11.91
CA GLN A 284 6.44 13.45 10.66
C GLN A 284 7.28 13.64 9.38
N ASN A 285 7.87 14.82 9.18
CA ASN A 285 8.65 15.11 7.97
C ASN A 285 9.94 14.29 7.90
N THR A 286 10.63 14.13 9.03
CA THR A 286 11.83 13.30 9.13
C THR A 286 11.48 11.82 8.90
N TRP A 287 10.38 11.34 9.48
CA TRP A 287 9.87 9.99 9.25
C TRP A 287 9.56 9.74 7.78
N ARG A 288 8.87 10.68 7.11
CA ARG A 288 8.58 10.58 5.68
C ARG A 288 9.84 10.32 4.86
N LYS A 289 10.91 11.08 5.12
CA LYS A 289 12.20 10.90 4.43
C LYS A 289 12.89 9.59 4.81
N LEU A 290 12.85 9.16 6.07
CA LEU A 290 13.38 7.87 6.50
C LEU A 290 12.63 6.70 5.83
N LEU A 291 11.34 6.86 5.55
CA LEU A 291 10.49 5.87 4.90
C LEU A 291 10.65 5.85 3.37
N GLY A 292 11.29 6.86 2.79
CA GLY A 292 11.44 6.99 1.34
C GLY A 292 10.17 7.47 0.63
N LEU A 293 9.34 8.26 1.34
CA LEU A 293 8.09 8.86 0.89
C LEU A 293 8.20 10.38 0.63
#